data_AF-D9CHY1-F1
#
_entry.id   AF-D9CHY1-F1
#
_cell.length_a   1.000
_cell.length_b   1.000
_cell.length_c   1.000
_cell.angle_alpha   90.00
_cell.angle_beta   90.00
_cell.angle_gamma   90.00
#
_symmetry.space_group_name_H-M   'P 1'
#
loop_
_entity.id
_entity.type
_entity.pdbx_description
1 polymer ?
#
loop_
_entity_poly.entity_id
_entity_poly.type
_entity_poly.pdbx_seq_one_letter_code
_entity_poly.pdbx_strand_id
1 'polypeptide(L)' 'GRNWEGFGSDPYLQGIAAAETIKGIQEEGVIATIKHYLGNEQEHYRQSFEWGFPNAMSSNMDDRTLHELYGWPFADAV' A
#
# COMPACT_ATOMS: atom_id res chain seq x y z
N GLY A 1 12.35 0.74 -0.59
CA GLY A 1 12.87 -0.11 -1.68
C GLY A 1 11.88 -0.28 -2.84
N ARG A 2 10.58 -0.06 -2.60
CA ARG A 2 9.50 -0.30 -3.56
C ARG A 2 8.61 0.92 -3.82
N ASN A 3 9.02 2.10 -3.37
CA ASN A 3 8.24 3.34 -3.53
C ASN A 3 7.94 3.63 -5.01
N TRP A 4 8.81 3.19 -5.92
CA TRP A 4 8.67 3.36 -7.37
C TRP A 4 7.55 2.50 -7.99
N GLU A 5 7.03 1.49 -7.29
CA GLU A 5 5.86 0.72 -7.73
C GLU A 5 4.54 1.47 -7.48
N GLY A 6 4.56 2.46 -6.59
CA GLY A 6 3.41 3.31 -6.27
C GLY A 6 3.42 4.65 -7.01
N PHE A 7 2.67 5.63 -6.49
CA PHE A 7 2.40 6.90 -7.17
C PHE A 7 2.96 8.16 -6.48
N GLY A 8 3.87 8.00 -5.50
CA GLY A 8 4.45 9.11 -4.73
C GLY A 8 4.28 8.91 -3.23
N SER A 9 4.30 9.98 -2.44
CA SER A 9 4.12 9.94 -0.97
C SER A 9 2.87 10.67 -0.48
N ASP A 10 2.20 11.41 -1.36
CA ASP A 10 0.97 12.15 -1.02
C ASP A 10 -0.25 11.22 -1.10
N PRO A 11 -1.06 11.12 -0.04
CA PRO A 11 -2.17 10.17 0.01
C PRO A 11 -3.28 10.49 -1.00
N TYR A 12 -3.52 11.77 -1.27
CA TYR A 12 -4.56 12.21 -2.21
C TYR A 12 -4.18 11.86 -3.66
N LEU A 13 -2.94 12.16 -4.05
CA LEU A 13 -2.39 11.77 -5.35
C LEU A 13 -2.40 10.25 -5.54
N GLN A 14 -1.98 9.50 -4.52
CA GLN A 14 -2.01 8.04 -4.57
C GLN A 14 -3.45 7.50 -4.72
N GLY A 15 -4.42 8.05 -3.98
CA GLY A 15 -5.82 7.64 -4.04
C GLY A 15 -6.43 7.80 -5.43
N ILE A 16 -6.27 8.98 -6.04
CA ILE A 16 -6.74 9.22 -7.42
C ILE A 16 -6.08 8.27 -8.41
N ALA A 17 -4.75 8.13 -8.34
CA ALA A 17 -4.00 7.29 -9.28
C ALA A 17 -4.38 5.81 -9.14
N ALA A 18 -4.58 5.32 -7.92
CA ALA A 18 -5.03 3.96 -7.66
C ALA A 18 -6.45 3.72 -8.22
N ALA A 19 -7.39 4.63 -7.93
CA ALA A 19 -8.78 4.51 -8.38
C ALA A 19 -8.89 4.46 -9.91
N GLU A 20 -8.23 5.38 -10.62
CA GLU A 20 -8.25 5.40 -12.10
C GLU A 20 -7.55 4.17 -12.71
N THR A 21 -6.46 3.70 -12.10
CA THR A 21 -5.78 2.46 -12.53
C THR A 21 -6.69 1.23 -12.35
N ILE A 22 -7.36 1.12 -11.20
CA ILE A 22 -8.29 0.02 -10.91
C ILE A 22 -9.47 0.03 -11.87
N LYS A 23 -10.08 1.19 -12.12
CA LYS A 23 -11.16 1.34 -13.10
C LYS A 23 -10.73 0.85 -14.48
N GLY A 24 -9.60 1.32 -14.99
CA GLY A 24 -9.10 0.92 -16.30
C GLY A 24 -8.83 -0.59 -16.41
N ILE A 25 -8.27 -1.21 -15.37
CA ILE A 25 -8.07 -2.68 -15.35
C ILE A 25 -9.42 -3.42 -15.38
N GLN A 26 -10.40 -2.97 -14.58
CA GLN A 26 -11.69 -3.62 -14.46
C GLN A 26 -12.62 -3.41 -15.66
N GLU A 27 -12.48 -2.30 -16.38
CA GLU A 27 -13.19 -2.05 -17.65
C GLU A 27 -12.80 -3.06 -18.74
N GLU A 28 -11.56 -3.58 -18.71
CA GLU A 28 -11.08 -4.64 -19.60
C GLU A 28 -11.51 -6.05 -19.15
N GLY A 29 -12.40 -6.15 -18.16
CA GLY A 29 -12.92 -7.43 -17.65
C GLY A 29 -11.91 -8.21 -16.79
N VAL A 30 -10.87 -7.54 -16.25
CA VAL A 30 -9.84 -8.14 -15.41
C VAL A 30 -10.00 -7.69 -13.96
N ILE A 31 -9.86 -8.62 -13.00
CA ILE A 31 -9.90 -8.26 -11.57
C ILE A 31 -8.63 -7.52 -11.18
N ALA A 32 -8.76 -6.29 -10.70
CA ALA A 32 -7.65 -5.52 -10.14
C ALA A 32 -7.32 -5.98 -8.70
N THR A 33 -6.10 -5.72 -8.25
CA THR A 33 -5.69 -6.01 -6.87
C THR A 33 -4.90 -4.84 -6.30
N ILE A 34 -5.49 -4.16 -5.34
CA ILE A 34 -4.80 -3.11 -4.57
C ILE A 34 -3.83 -3.75 -3.56
N LYS A 35 -2.60 -3.22 -3.46
CA LYS A 35 -1.56 -3.76 -2.58
C LYS A 35 -0.53 -2.71 -2.18
N HIS A 36 0.20 -2.89 -1.09
CA HIS A 36 0.04 -3.95 -0.07
C HIS A 36 -0.69 -3.32 1.11
N TYR A 37 -1.81 -3.91 1.53
CA TYR A 37 -2.58 -3.42 2.67
C TYR A 37 -2.07 -4.06 3.97
N LEU A 38 -1.50 -3.34 4.94
CA LEU A 38 -0.86 -2.02 4.87
C LEU A 38 0.47 -2.04 5.64
N GLY A 39 1.24 -0.95 5.58
CA GLY A 39 2.43 -0.77 6.44
C GLY A 39 3.70 -1.48 5.96
N ASN A 40 3.78 -1.89 4.69
CA ASN A 40 4.98 -2.48 4.09
C ASN A 40 5.91 -1.41 3.48
N GLU A 41 6.33 -0.43 4.29
CA GLU A 41 7.08 0.76 3.82
C GLU A 41 8.58 0.52 3.62
N GLN A 42 9.12 -0.61 4.09
CA GLN A 42 10.53 -0.97 3.92
C GLN A 42 10.71 -2.45 3.58
N GLU A 43 11.80 -2.76 2.88
CA GLU A 43 12.12 -4.13 2.46
C GLU A 43 12.84 -4.94 3.54
N HIS A 44 13.64 -4.27 4.37
CA HIS A 44 14.39 -4.95 5.43
C HIS A 44 13.42 -5.49 6.47
N TYR A 45 13.56 -6.78 6.79
CA TYR A 45 12.76 -7.50 7.79
C TYR A 45 11.27 -7.69 7.45
N ARG A 46 10.85 -7.52 6.19
CA ARG A 46 9.45 -7.72 5.80
C ARG A 46 8.99 -9.19 5.86
N GLN A 47 9.93 -10.15 5.83
CA GLN A 47 9.66 -11.57 5.91
C GLN A 47 10.41 -12.21 7.07
N SER A 48 9.72 -13.16 7.74
CA SER A 48 10.36 -14.06 8.69
C SER A 48 11.53 -14.80 8.05
N PHE A 49 12.61 -14.92 8.80
CA PHE A 49 13.85 -15.62 8.49
C PHE A 49 14.67 -15.07 7.31
N GLU A 50 14.17 -14.12 6.53
CA GLU A 50 14.91 -13.49 5.42
C GLU A 50 16.20 -12.80 5.91
N TRP A 51 16.17 -12.26 7.13
CA TRP A 51 17.29 -11.56 7.77
C TRP A 51 17.68 -12.14 9.13
N GLY A 52 17.42 -13.44 9.34
CA GLY A 52 17.79 -14.14 10.58
C GLY A 52 16.88 -13.93 11.80
N PHE A 53 15.80 -13.15 11.67
CA PHE A 53 14.78 -12.98 12.71
C PHE A 53 13.55 -13.86 12.44
N PRO A 54 12.91 -14.46 13.46
CA PRO A 54 11.80 -15.39 13.26
C PRO A 54 10.48 -14.74 12.85
N ASN A 55 10.35 -13.42 13.04
CA ASN A 55 9.14 -12.65 12.75
C ASN A 55 9.46 -11.54 11.75
N ALA A 56 8.47 -11.18 10.95
CA ALA A 56 8.50 -9.95 10.17
C ALA A 56 8.44 -8.71 11.09
N MET A 57 8.86 -7.57 10.57
CA MET A 57 8.71 -6.26 11.22
C MET A 57 7.25 -5.93 11.53
N SER A 58 7.05 -5.16 12.60
CA SER A 58 5.75 -4.57 12.92
C SER A 58 5.77 -3.08 12.61
N SER A 59 4.86 -2.63 11.75
CA SER A 59 4.63 -1.21 11.49
C SER A 59 3.59 -0.68 12.46
N ASN A 60 4.05 -0.01 13.51
CA ASN A 60 3.19 0.52 14.56
C ASN A 60 2.87 1.98 14.26
N MET A 61 1.60 2.28 13.99
CA MET A 61 1.11 3.62 13.66
C MET A 61 -0.12 3.96 14.51
N ASP A 62 -0.30 5.24 14.83
CA ASP A 62 -1.50 5.71 15.53
C ASP A 62 -2.71 5.78 14.58
N ASP A 63 -3.91 5.80 15.16
CA ASP A 63 -5.17 5.74 14.43
C ASP A 63 -5.36 6.90 13.45
N ARG A 64 -4.94 8.11 13.84
CA ARG A 64 -5.04 9.29 13.00
C ARG A 64 -4.10 9.18 11.81
N THR A 65 -2.84 8.81 12.04
CA THR A 65 -1.87 8.55 10.96
C THR A 65 -2.34 7.46 10.00
N LEU A 66 -2.95 6.40 10.52
CA LEU A 66 -3.52 5.34 9.69
C LEU A 66 -4.63 5.87 8.78
N HIS A 67 -5.55 6.69 9.29
CA HIS A 67 -6.69 7.17 8.48
C HIS A 67 -6.34 8.35 7.55
N GLU A 68 -5.53 9.30 8.00
CA GLU A 68 -5.21 10.53 7.26
C GLU A 68 -4.08 10.34 6.23
N LEU A 69 -3.26 9.29 6.35
CA LEU A 69 -2.15 9.02 5.42
C LEU A 69 -2.26 7.64 4.76
N TYR A 70 -2.00 6.55 5.49
CA TYR A 70 -1.76 5.24 4.86
C TYR A 70 -3.02 4.53 4.38
N GLY A 71 -4.15 4.75 5.05
CA GLY A 71 -5.45 4.16 4.74
C GLY A 71 -6.19 4.92 3.64
N TRP A 72 -5.93 6.22 3.49
CA TRP A 72 -6.64 7.08 2.54
C TRP A 72 -6.64 6.54 1.09
N PRO A 73 -5.50 6.12 0.50
CA PRO A 73 -5.49 5.62 -0.87
C PRO A 73 -6.29 4.33 -1.06
N PHE A 74 -6.44 3.52 0.00
CA PHE A 74 -7.24 2.31 -0.05
C PHE A 74 -8.74 2.61 0.04
N ALA A 75 -9.13 3.70 0.71
CA ALA A 75 -10.53 4.14 0.74
C ALA A 75 -11.02 4.58 -0.64
N ASP A 76 -10.19 5.29 -1.42
CA ASP A 76 -10.52 5.72 -2.79
C ASP A 76 -10.60 4.54 -3.79
N ALA A 77 -10.02 3.39 -3.43
CA ALA A 77 -9.92 2.20 -4.26
C ALA A 77 -11.05 1.16 -4.07
N VAL A 78 -11.92 1.38 -3.08
CA VAL A 78 -13.11 0.55 -2.79
C VAL A 78 -14.31 1.06 -3.57
#